data_AF-A0AAD5QME1-F1
#
_entry.id   AF-A0AAD5QME1-F1
#
_cell.length_a   1.000
_cell.length_b   1.000
_cell.length_c   1.000
_cell.angle_alpha   90.00
_cell.angle_beta   90.00
_cell.angle_gamma   90.00
#
_symmetry.space_group_name_H-M   'P 1'
#
loop_
_entity.id
_entity.type
_entity.pdbx_description
1 polymer ?
#
loop_
_entity_poly.entity_id
_entity_poly.type
_entity_poly.pdbx_seq_one_letter_code
_entity_poly.pdbx_strand_id
1 'polypeptide(L)'
;MCIERSVATIRSNKYESNGIALGLILFAFMIAADVAAANYVYDIDDFATKVLSMTNAPPTATPKFNHVAILAIAISLACIVTFHILSRLNKRRCALNTAALSARFQTRENAFTTQFATHIASIQVVFFIFYSSCGILIRTFGPEAFPNKALYASLRLIYYVNPFFLVVLSIYSLYLLKNYHLHRVNDIRSVVMMESRGAAGTRNYEAVVAKAWQLKQQP
;
A
#
# COMPACT_ATOMS: atom_id res chain seq x y z
N MET A 1 -5.07 4.72 4.37
CA MET A 1 -4.55 3.34 4.51
C MET A 1 -3.45 3.21 5.57
N CYS A 2 -2.31 3.91 5.48
CA CYS A 2 -1.19 3.74 6.42
C CYS A 2 -1.60 3.94 7.90
N ILE A 3 -2.25 5.06 8.21
CA ILE A 3 -2.76 5.38 9.56
C ILE A 3 -3.71 4.31 10.09
N GLU A 4 -4.67 3.89 9.26
CA GLU A 4 -5.64 2.84 9.62
C GLU A 4 -4.94 1.52 9.98
N ARG A 5 -3.97 1.08 9.17
CA ARG A 5 -3.20 -0.14 9.43
C ARG A 5 -2.27 0.00 10.63
N SER A 6 -1.75 1.19 10.91
CA SER A 6 -1.02 1.49 12.16
C SER A 6 -1.92 1.30 13.37
N VAL A 7 -3.13 1.87 13.34
CA VAL A 7 -4.10 1.75 14.44
C VAL A 7 -4.54 0.31 14.64
N ALA A 8 -4.84 -0.42 13.55
CA ALA A 8 -5.21 -1.84 13.61
C ALA A 8 -4.09 -2.71 14.20
N THR A 9 -2.83 -2.40 13.88
CA THR A 9 -1.66 -3.11 14.40
C THR A 9 -1.40 -2.81 15.88
N ILE A 10 -1.53 -1.55 16.31
CA ILE A 10 -1.27 -1.13 17.69
C ILE A 10 -2.42 -1.56 18.62
N ARG A 11 -3.68 -1.38 18.18
CA ARG A 11 -4.90 -1.56 18.99
C ARG A 11 -5.80 -2.68 18.45
N SER A 12 -5.22 -3.82 18.06
CA SER A 12 -5.94 -4.96 17.46
C SER A 12 -7.21 -5.35 18.23
N ASN A 13 -7.14 -5.42 19.57
CA ASN A 13 -8.25 -5.87 20.41
C ASN A 13 -9.44 -4.90 20.48
N LYS A 14 -9.22 -3.60 20.21
CA LYS A 14 -10.26 -2.55 20.28
C LYS A 14 -10.66 -2.04 18.90
N TYR A 15 -9.88 -2.33 17.87
CA TYR A 15 -10.10 -1.91 16.50
C TYR A 15 -11.48 -2.34 15.98
N GLU A 16 -11.87 -3.59 16.25
CA GLU A 16 -13.15 -4.14 15.79
C GLU A 16 -14.37 -3.43 16.42
N SER A 17 -14.24 -2.97 17.68
CA SER A 17 -15.33 -2.23 18.35
C SER A 17 -15.59 -0.84 17.75
N ASN A 18 -14.58 -0.24 17.12
CA ASN A 18 -14.68 1.09 16.52
C ASN A 18 -15.11 1.04 15.03
N GLY A 19 -15.34 -0.15 14.48
CA GLY A 19 -15.92 -0.36 13.17
C GLY A 19 -15.24 0.42 12.03
N ILE A 20 -16.06 0.90 11.08
CA ILE A 20 -15.64 1.55 9.84
C ILE A 20 -15.40 3.07 10.02
N ALA A 21 -15.75 3.63 11.19
CA ALA A 21 -15.76 5.08 11.43
C ALA A 21 -14.39 5.75 11.18
N LEU A 22 -13.30 5.13 11.64
CA LEU A 22 -11.94 5.65 11.40
C LEU A 22 -11.63 5.72 9.89
N GLY A 23 -12.03 4.71 9.13
CA GLY A 23 -11.84 4.67 7.68
C GLY A 23 -12.60 5.80 6.98
N LEU A 24 -13.86 6.04 7.37
CA LEU A 24 -14.68 7.12 6.82
C LEU A 24 -14.12 8.51 7.12
N ILE A 25 -13.65 8.75 8.35
CA ILE A 25 -13.02 10.02 8.73
C ILE A 25 -11.76 10.27 7.90
N LEU A 26 -10.89 9.26 7.78
CA LEU A 26 -9.67 9.37 6.97
C LEU A 26 -9.98 9.58 5.49
N PHE A 27 -11.06 8.98 4.98
CA PHE A 27 -11.52 9.18 3.60
C PHE A 27 -12.01 10.62 3.37
N ALA A 28 -12.84 11.16 4.28
CA ALA A 28 -13.28 12.55 4.21
C ALA A 28 -12.10 13.53 4.28
N PHE A 29 -11.14 13.27 5.18
CA PHE A 29 -9.91 14.07 5.29
C PHE A 29 -9.08 14.02 4.01
N MET A 30 -9.00 12.87 3.34
CA MET A 30 -8.28 12.72 2.07
C MET A 30 -8.90 13.60 0.98
N ILE A 31 -10.22 13.55 0.81
CA ILE A 31 -10.93 14.41 -0.16
C ILE A 31 -10.67 15.89 0.14
N ALA A 32 -10.79 16.29 1.42
CA ALA A 32 -10.55 17.67 1.82
C ALA A 32 -9.10 18.11 1.54
N ALA A 33 -8.12 17.25 1.80
CA ALA A 33 -6.70 17.53 1.52
C ALA A 33 -6.43 17.67 0.01
N ASP A 34 -7.03 16.81 -0.82
CA ASP A 34 -6.90 16.87 -2.27
C ASP A 34 -7.52 18.16 -2.84
N VAL A 35 -8.71 18.54 -2.35
CA VAL A 35 -9.38 19.80 -2.72
C VAL A 35 -8.55 21.00 -2.28
N ALA A 36 -8.02 20.99 -1.05
CA ALA A 36 -7.17 22.07 -0.54
C ALA A 36 -5.87 22.21 -1.36
N ALA A 37 -5.24 21.09 -1.73
CA ALA A 37 -4.05 21.10 -2.57
C ALA A 37 -4.34 21.62 -3.98
N ALA A 38 -5.48 21.22 -4.57
CA ALA A 38 -5.93 21.73 -5.86
C ALA A 38 -6.17 23.25 -5.81
N ASN A 39 -6.90 23.73 -4.80
CA ASN A 39 -7.12 25.15 -4.59
C ASN A 39 -5.78 25.89 -4.43
N TYR A 40 -4.87 25.41 -3.58
CA TYR A 40 -3.56 26.05 -3.40
C TYR A 40 -2.75 26.17 -4.71
N VAL A 41 -2.74 25.12 -5.54
CA VAL A 41 -2.02 25.12 -6.82
C VAL A 41 -2.66 26.04 -7.85
N TYR A 42 -4.00 26.05 -7.91
CA TYR A 42 -4.77 26.75 -8.94
C TYR A 42 -5.41 28.06 -8.48
N ASP A 43 -5.01 28.57 -7.32
CA ASP A 43 -5.31 29.93 -6.82
C ASP A 43 -4.55 31.00 -7.64
N ILE A 44 -4.57 30.89 -8.97
CA ILE A 44 -3.85 31.75 -9.91
C ILE A 44 -4.76 31.96 -11.13
N ASP A 45 -4.93 33.22 -11.54
CA ASP A 45 -5.82 33.65 -12.64
C ASP A 45 -5.34 33.26 -14.06
N ASP A 46 -4.54 32.20 -14.21
CA ASP A 46 -3.82 31.88 -15.45
C ASP A 46 -4.53 30.85 -16.35
N PHE A 47 -5.84 30.66 -16.15
CA PHE A 47 -6.66 29.74 -16.96
C PHE A 47 -6.77 30.16 -18.45
N ALA A 48 -6.34 31.37 -18.80
CA ALA A 48 -6.27 31.86 -20.17
C ALA A 48 -5.08 31.30 -20.97
N THR A 49 -4.07 30.71 -20.31
CA THR A 49 -2.90 30.17 -21.01
C THR A 49 -3.19 28.83 -21.69
N LYS A 50 -2.83 28.73 -22.97
CA LYS A 50 -2.96 27.48 -23.73
C LYS A 50 -1.89 26.49 -23.27
N VAL A 51 -2.32 25.48 -22.51
CA VAL A 51 -1.50 24.31 -22.17
C VAL A 51 -1.82 23.14 -23.09
N LEU A 52 -0.79 22.37 -23.44
CA LEU A 52 -0.87 21.25 -24.40
C LEU A 52 -1.81 20.11 -23.94
N SER A 53 -2.03 19.96 -22.63
CA SER A 53 -2.84 18.90 -22.03
C SER A 53 -3.29 19.30 -20.63
N MET A 54 -4.40 18.72 -20.15
CA MET A 54 -4.89 18.85 -18.76
C MET A 54 -3.86 18.37 -17.72
N THR A 55 -2.90 17.54 -18.10
CA THR A 55 -1.82 17.09 -17.21
C THR A 55 -0.70 18.13 -17.06
N ASN A 56 -0.76 19.23 -17.82
CA ASN A 56 0.24 20.27 -17.80
C ASN A 56 -0.26 21.47 -17.01
N ALA A 57 0.30 21.65 -15.80
CA ALA A 57 0.08 22.85 -15.02
C ALA A 57 0.52 24.10 -15.82
N PRO A 58 -0.21 25.22 -15.70
CA PRO A 58 0.21 26.51 -16.21
C PRO A 58 1.62 26.89 -15.73
N PRO A 59 2.37 27.72 -16.49
CA PRO A 59 3.72 28.11 -16.10
C PRO A 59 3.78 28.77 -14.71
N THR A 60 2.80 29.59 -14.39
CA THR A 60 2.66 30.28 -13.08
C THR A 60 2.32 29.34 -11.92
N ALA A 61 1.57 28.25 -12.17
CA ALA A 61 1.21 27.24 -11.17
C ALA A 61 2.30 26.18 -10.95
N THR A 62 3.25 26.08 -11.88
CA THR A 62 4.36 25.11 -11.84
C THR A 62 5.17 25.10 -10.53
N PRO A 63 5.60 26.24 -9.95
CA PRO A 63 6.34 26.24 -8.69
C PRO A 63 5.51 25.69 -7.51
N LYS A 64 4.24 26.11 -7.39
CA LYS A 64 3.32 25.60 -6.36
C LYS A 64 3.08 24.10 -6.52
N PHE A 65 2.86 23.65 -7.75
CA PHE A 65 2.70 22.24 -8.09
C PHE A 65 3.93 21.40 -7.71
N ASN A 66 5.14 21.88 -8.02
CA ASN A 66 6.38 21.19 -7.66
C ASN A 66 6.53 21.08 -6.13
N HIS A 67 6.15 22.10 -5.37
CA HIS A 67 6.19 22.06 -3.90
C HIS A 67 5.26 20.96 -3.34
N VAL A 68 4.03 20.86 -3.86
CA VAL A 68 3.08 19.80 -3.48
C VAL A 68 3.62 18.42 -3.89
N ALA A 69 4.23 18.30 -5.07
CA ALA A 69 4.82 17.03 -5.53
C ALA A 69 5.97 16.56 -4.63
N ILE A 70 6.88 17.45 -4.23
CA ILE A 70 7.99 17.12 -3.31
C ILE A 70 7.45 16.67 -1.95
N LEU A 71 6.45 17.39 -1.41
CA LEU A 71 5.80 17.00 -0.16
C LEU A 71 5.14 15.61 -0.27
N ALA A 72 4.45 15.33 -1.37
CA ALA A 72 3.82 14.05 -1.63
C ALA A 72 4.85 12.90 -1.73
N ILE A 73 6.02 13.14 -2.35
CA ILE A 73 7.12 12.18 -2.38
C ILE A 73 7.62 11.90 -0.96
N ALA A 74 7.86 12.94 -0.16
CA ALA A 74 8.32 12.79 1.22
C ALA A 74 7.33 11.99 2.09
N ILE A 75 6.04 12.30 1.99
CA ILE A 75 4.97 11.57 2.70
C ILE A 75 4.91 10.10 2.23
N SER A 76 5.04 9.86 0.92
CA SER A 76 5.03 8.51 0.34
C SER A 76 6.19 7.65 0.86
N LEU A 77 7.39 8.23 0.96
CA LEU A 77 8.57 7.58 1.54
C LEU A 77 8.37 7.28 3.04
N ALA A 78 7.80 8.19 3.82
CA ALA A 78 7.47 7.93 5.21
C ALA A 78 6.43 6.79 5.36
N CYS A 79 5.43 6.75 4.48
CA CYS A 79 4.40 5.72 4.48
C CYS A 79 4.96 4.32 4.18
N ILE A 80 5.84 4.17 3.18
CA ILE A 80 6.43 2.86 2.85
C ILE A 80 7.31 2.32 3.98
N VAL A 81 8.11 3.19 4.61
CA VAL A 81 8.91 2.82 5.80
C VAL A 81 7.99 2.32 6.92
N THR A 82 6.91 3.06 7.19
CA THR A 82 5.92 2.69 8.20
C THR A 82 5.27 1.35 7.89
N PHE A 83 4.88 1.08 6.64
CA PHE A 83 4.32 -0.20 6.24
C PHE A 83 5.28 -1.38 6.44
N HIS A 84 6.56 -1.22 6.09
CA HIS A 84 7.56 -2.27 6.34
C HIS A 84 7.75 -2.53 7.84
N ILE A 85 7.77 -1.49 8.66
CA ILE A 85 7.84 -1.62 10.13
C ILE A 85 6.61 -2.37 10.64
N LEU A 86 5.40 -1.96 10.26
CA LEU A 86 4.15 -2.61 10.67
C LEU A 86 4.10 -4.07 10.24
N SER A 87 4.52 -4.39 9.01
CA SER A 87 4.58 -5.76 8.50
C SER A 87 5.52 -6.63 9.36
N ARG A 88 6.69 -6.11 9.73
CA ARG A 88 7.62 -6.81 10.64
C ARG A 88 7.04 -6.99 12.05
N LEU A 89 6.43 -5.96 12.61
CA LEU A 89 5.80 -6.02 13.94
C LEU A 89 4.67 -7.05 13.98
N ASN A 90 3.82 -7.07 12.96
CA ASN A 90 2.74 -8.03 12.83
C ASN A 90 3.25 -9.47 12.71
N LYS A 91 4.30 -9.72 11.91
CA LYS A 91 4.94 -11.05 11.83
C LYS A 91 5.48 -11.51 13.18
N ARG A 92 6.16 -10.62 13.92
CA ARG A 92 6.65 -10.92 15.28
C ARG A 92 5.50 -11.24 16.24
N ARG A 93 4.41 -10.46 16.21
CA ARG A 93 3.23 -10.71 17.07
C ARG A 93 2.54 -12.04 16.76
N CYS A 94 2.46 -12.43 15.49
CA CYS A 94 1.95 -13.74 15.10
C CYS A 94 2.83 -14.89 15.65
N ALA A 95 4.15 -14.71 15.68
CA ALA A 95 5.08 -15.72 16.18
C ALA A 95 5.01 -15.90 17.71
N LEU A 96 4.78 -14.81 18.46
CA LEU A 96 4.81 -14.80 19.92
C LEU A 96 3.61 -15.50 20.59
N ASN A 97 2.57 -15.87 19.84
CA ASN A 97 1.52 -16.85 20.18
C ASN A 97 1.01 -16.85 21.64
N THR A 98 0.86 -15.68 22.29
CA THR A 98 0.55 -15.53 23.73
C THR A 98 -0.86 -15.04 24.02
N ALA A 99 -1.60 -14.58 23.01
CA ALA A 99 -2.93 -13.99 23.19
C ALA A 99 -4.06 -15.04 23.24
N ALA A 100 -5.26 -14.61 23.68
CA ALA A 100 -6.49 -15.40 23.58
C ALA A 100 -6.83 -15.75 22.12
N LEU A 101 -7.61 -16.81 21.90
CA LEU A 101 -7.90 -17.35 20.56
C LEU A 101 -8.45 -16.28 19.59
N SER A 102 -9.41 -15.46 20.02
CA SER A 102 -9.97 -14.38 19.19
C SER A 102 -8.91 -13.34 18.80
N ALA A 103 -8.10 -12.90 19.76
CA ALA A 103 -7.01 -11.95 19.53
C ALA A 103 -5.94 -12.51 18.57
N ARG A 104 -5.67 -13.83 18.59
CA ARG A 104 -4.77 -14.48 17.63
C ARG A 104 -5.34 -14.47 16.22
N PHE A 105 -6.63 -14.81 16.06
CA PHE A 105 -7.29 -14.74 14.76
C PHE A 105 -7.24 -13.31 14.19
N GLN A 106 -7.63 -12.31 14.99
CA GLN A 106 -7.58 -10.90 14.60
C GLN A 106 -6.15 -10.45 14.24
N THR A 107 -5.15 -10.83 15.02
CA THR A 107 -3.76 -10.46 14.75
C THR A 107 -3.25 -11.11 13.47
N ARG A 108 -3.61 -12.38 13.21
CA ARG A 108 -3.21 -13.09 12.00
C ARG A 108 -3.85 -12.50 10.75
N GLU A 109 -5.13 -12.16 10.83
CA GLU A 109 -5.85 -11.47 9.75
C GLU A 109 -5.26 -10.08 9.50
N ASN A 110 -5.02 -9.29 10.55
CA ASN A 110 -4.42 -7.96 10.40
C ASN A 110 -2.99 -8.03 9.85
N ALA A 111 -2.19 -9.02 10.26
CA ALA A 111 -0.85 -9.24 9.74
C ALA A 111 -0.87 -9.51 8.24
N PHE A 112 -1.78 -10.38 7.81
CA PHE A 112 -1.95 -10.71 6.41
C PHE A 112 -2.41 -9.49 5.59
N THR A 113 -3.49 -8.83 6.02
CA THR A 113 -4.03 -7.65 5.33
C THR A 113 -3.02 -6.51 5.26
N THR A 114 -2.22 -6.32 6.31
CA THR A 114 -1.13 -5.33 6.32
C THR A 114 -0.01 -5.72 5.36
N GLN A 115 0.34 -7.00 5.24
CA GLN A 115 1.34 -7.46 4.28
C GLN A 115 0.85 -7.25 2.83
N PHE A 116 -0.40 -7.60 2.54
CA PHE A 116 -1.04 -7.34 1.26
C PHE A 116 -1.02 -5.84 0.92
N ALA A 117 -1.46 -5.01 1.86
CA ALA A 117 -1.41 -3.55 1.75
C ALA A 117 0.01 -3.02 1.50
N THR A 118 1.01 -3.60 2.16
CA THR A 118 2.42 -3.21 1.99
C THR A 118 2.90 -3.47 0.56
N HIS A 119 2.55 -4.62 -0.03
CA HIS A 119 2.92 -4.92 -1.42
C HIS A 119 2.28 -3.94 -2.40
N ILE A 120 0.97 -3.67 -2.27
CA ILE A 120 0.27 -2.70 -3.12
C ILE A 120 0.86 -1.30 -2.97
N ALA A 121 1.03 -0.83 -1.73
CA ALA A 121 1.60 0.48 -1.44
C ALA A 121 3.03 0.60 -1.96
N SER A 122 3.85 -0.46 -1.87
CA SER A 122 5.21 -0.44 -2.40
C SER A 122 5.26 -0.23 -3.90
N ILE A 123 4.40 -0.93 -4.66
CA ILE A 123 4.28 -0.76 -6.10
C ILE A 123 3.83 0.67 -6.42
N GLN A 124 2.79 1.15 -5.75
CA GLN A 124 2.29 2.51 -5.93
C GLN A 124 3.36 3.58 -5.69
N VAL A 125 4.13 3.47 -4.61
CA VAL A 125 5.19 4.43 -4.29
C VAL A 125 6.31 4.37 -5.32
N VAL A 126 6.72 3.18 -5.78
CA VAL A 126 7.75 3.04 -6.84
C VAL A 126 7.31 3.72 -8.13
N PHE A 127 6.09 3.45 -8.60
CA PHE A 127 5.56 4.10 -9.80
C PHE A 127 5.39 5.61 -9.63
N PHE A 128 4.92 6.06 -8.46
CA PHE A 128 4.74 7.48 -8.16
C PHE A 128 6.07 8.25 -8.12
N ILE A 129 7.10 7.69 -7.46
CA ILE A 129 8.44 8.27 -7.42
C ILE A 129 9.04 8.32 -8.82
N PHE A 130 8.92 7.23 -9.59
CA PHE A 130 9.42 7.17 -10.96
C PHE A 130 8.78 8.24 -11.84
N TYR A 131 7.45 8.31 -11.85
CA TYR A 131 6.69 9.32 -12.59
C TYR A 131 7.06 10.75 -12.16
N SER A 132 7.07 11.03 -10.85
CA SER A 132 7.32 12.37 -10.33
C SER A 132 8.76 12.83 -10.61
N SER A 133 9.74 11.94 -10.44
CA SER A 133 11.16 12.25 -10.68
C SER A 133 11.42 12.48 -12.17
N CYS A 134 10.95 11.59 -13.05
CA CYS A 134 11.04 11.79 -14.50
C CYS A 134 10.33 13.07 -14.94
N GLY A 135 9.14 13.35 -14.40
CA GLY A 135 8.38 14.57 -14.68
C GLY A 135 9.14 15.84 -14.30
N ILE A 136 9.77 15.88 -13.12
CA ILE A 136 10.60 17.00 -12.68
C ILE A 136 11.83 17.14 -13.57
N LEU A 137 12.57 16.05 -13.84
CA LEU A 137 13.77 16.07 -14.69
C LEU A 137 13.49 16.58 -16.10
N ILE A 138 12.41 16.09 -16.74
CA ILE A 138 12.00 16.55 -18.07
C ILE A 138 11.61 18.03 -18.00
N ARG A 139 10.95 18.47 -16.93
CA ARG A 139 10.56 19.87 -16.79
C ARG A 139 11.76 20.81 -16.59
N THR A 140 12.78 20.39 -15.85
CA THR A 140 13.97 21.23 -15.57
C THR A 140 14.99 21.21 -16.70
N PHE A 141 15.33 20.03 -17.23
CA PHE A 141 16.40 19.88 -18.23
C PHE A 141 15.89 19.78 -19.67
N GLY A 142 14.62 19.40 -19.86
CA GLY A 142 14.05 19.21 -21.19
C GLY A 142 14.07 20.46 -22.10
N PRO A 143 13.83 21.69 -21.60
CA PRO A 143 13.91 22.89 -22.42
C PRO A 143 15.31 23.17 -22.98
N GLU A 144 16.35 22.82 -22.24
CA GLU A 144 17.75 23.02 -22.65
C GLU A 144 18.25 21.87 -23.54
N ALA A 145 17.84 20.63 -23.24
CA ALA A 145 18.27 19.44 -23.97
C ALA A 145 17.56 19.25 -25.33
N PHE A 146 16.33 19.74 -25.49
CA PHE A 146 15.52 19.53 -26.69
C PHE A 146 14.98 20.85 -27.26
N PRO A 147 15.65 21.46 -28.24
CA PRO A 147 15.18 22.70 -28.87
C PRO A 147 13.86 22.51 -29.65
N ASN A 148 13.53 21.27 -30.04
CA ASN A 148 12.27 20.97 -30.71
C ASN A 148 11.12 20.76 -29.70
N LYS A 149 10.18 21.71 -29.68
CA LYS A 149 8.98 21.70 -28.81
C LYS A 149 8.10 20.46 -29.00
N ALA A 150 8.04 19.89 -30.20
CA ALA A 150 7.24 18.68 -30.47
C ALA A 150 7.87 17.42 -29.87
N LEU A 151 9.20 17.32 -29.86
CA LEU A 151 9.92 16.22 -29.21
C LEU A 151 9.79 16.31 -27.68
N TYR A 152 9.95 17.51 -27.12
CA TYR A 152 9.74 17.77 -25.70
C TYR A 152 8.32 17.39 -25.23
N ALA A 153 7.30 17.79 -25.99
CA ALA A 153 5.90 17.46 -25.70
C ALA A 153 5.63 15.94 -25.77
N SER A 154 6.16 15.26 -26.79
CA SER A 154 6.02 13.82 -26.97
C SER A 154 6.67 13.04 -25.84
N LEU A 155 7.89 13.42 -25.42
CA LEU A 155 8.58 12.79 -24.28
C LEU A 155 7.75 12.91 -23.01
N ARG A 156 7.22 14.10 -22.72
CA ARG A 156 6.39 14.33 -21.53
C ARG A 156 5.13 13.47 -21.50
N LEU A 157 4.55 13.17 -22.66
CA LEU A 157 3.38 12.29 -22.79
C LEU A 157 3.76 10.80 -22.62
N ILE A 158 4.89 10.36 -23.20
CA ILE A 158 5.40 9.00 -23.08
C ILE A 158 5.74 8.65 -21.62
N TYR A 159 6.34 9.60 -20.89
CA TYR A 159 6.65 9.43 -19.46
C TYR A 159 5.46 9.63 -18.54
N TYR A 160 4.23 9.78 -19.06
CA TYR A 160 3.02 9.73 -18.26
C TYR A 160 2.68 8.27 -17.92
N VAL A 161 3.32 7.74 -16.88
CA VAL A 161 3.24 6.32 -16.49
C VAL A 161 1.94 5.97 -15.72
N ASN A 162 1.17 6.98 -15.31
CA ASN A 162 -0.04 6.82 -14.50
C ASN A 162 -1.06 5.77 -15.03
N PRO A 163 -1.46 5.76 -16.31
CA PRO A 163 -2.38 4.74 -16.83
C PRO A 163 -1.81 3.32 -16.79
N PHE A 164 -0.52 3.14 -17.05
CA PHE A 164 0.14 1.82 -16.96
C PHE A 164 0.16 1.31 -15.52
N PHE A 165 0.42 2.20 -14.55
CA PHE A 165 0.38 1.88 -13.14
C PHE A 165 -1.00 1.32 -12.72
N LEU A 166 -2.10 1.92 -13.16
CA LEU A 166 -3.45 1.46 -12.80
C LEU A 166 -3.72 0.03 -13.28
N VAL A 167 -3.29 -0.31 -14.50
CA VAL A 167 -3.44 -1.66 -15.05
C VAL A 167 -2.57 -2.66 -14.29
N VAL A 168 -1.29 -2.33 -14.08
CA VAL A 168 -0.34 -3.19 -13.34
C VAL A 168 -0.84 -3.45 -11.93
N LEU A 169 -1.29 -2.41 -11.21
CA LEU A 169 -1.82 -2.53 -9.86
C LEU A 169 -3.04 -3.44 -9.81
N SER A 170 -3.96 -3.28 -10.76
CA SER A 170 -5.19 -4.08 -10.83
C SER A 170 -4.88 -5.55 -11.06
N ILE A 171 -4.04 -5.88 -12.06
CA ILE A 171 -3.64 -7.26 -12.35
C ILE A 171 -2.87 -7.87 -11.17
N TYR A 172 -1.93 -7.13 -10.59
CA TYR A 172 -1.11 -7.62 -9.48
C TYR A 172 -1.95 -7.86 -8.22
N SER A 173 -2.91 -6.97 -7.92
CA SER A 173 -3.82 -7.14 -6.77
C SER A 173 -4.69 -8.39 -6.92
N LEU A 174 -5.20 -8.66 -8.12
CA LEU A 174 -5.97 -9.86 -8.42
C LEU A 174 -5.12 -11.12 -8.30
N TYR A 175 -3.88 -11.09 -8.82
CA TYR A 175 -2.95 -12.20 -8.68
C TYR A 175 -2.67 -12.51 -7.20
N LEU A 176 -2.37 -11.48 -6.40
CA LEU A 176 -2.06 -11.63 -4.99
C LEU A 176 -3.28 -12.14 -4.19
N LEU A 177 -4.48 -11.67 -4.52
CA LEU A 177 -5.73 -12.14 -3.93
C LEU A 177 -6.03 -13.61 -4.29
N LYS A 178 -5.81 -14.01 -5.54
CA LYS A 178 -5.99 -15.40 -5.97
C LYS A 178 -5.01 -16.33 -5.27
N ASN A 179 -3.73 -15.95 -5.20
CA ASN A 179 -2.72 -16.75 -4.51
C ASN A 179 -3.06 -16.92 -3.03
N TYR A 180 -3.58 -15.86 -2.40
CA TYR A 180 -4.06 -15.92 -1.03
C TYR A 180 -5.24 -16.86 -0.84
N HIS A 181 -6.25 -16.76 -1.70
CA HIS A 181 -7.42 -17.63 -1.63
C HIS A 181 -7.01 -19.10 -1.71
N LEU A 182 -6.09 -19.44 -2.62
CA LEU A 182 -5.55 -20.80 -2.76
C LEU A 182 -4.80 -21.27 -1.50
N HIS A 183 -3.92 -20.43 -0.93
CA HIS A 183 -3.21 -20.75 0.31
C HIS A 183 -4.18 -20.99 1.47
N ARG A 184 -5.19 -20.14 1.63
CA ARG A 184 -6.19 -20.28 2.68
C ARG A 184 -7.01 -21.57 2.54
N VAL A 185 -7.46 -21.90 1.33
CA VAL A 185 -8.21 -23.13 1.07
C VAL A 185 -7.33 -24.36 1.36
N ASN A 186 -6.06 -24.34 0.95
CA ASN A 186 -5.12 -25.42 1.23
C ASN A 186 -4.86 -25.58 2.73
N ASP A 187 -4.65 -24.48 3.46
CA ASP A 187 -4.48 -24.51 4.92
C ASP A 187 -5.71 -25.13 5.61
N ILE A 188 -6.92 -24.66 5.29
CA ILE A 188 -8.16 -25.20 5.87
C ILE A 188 -8.32 -26.68 5.51
N ARG A 189 -8.10 -27.04 4.24
CA ARG A 189 -8.19 -28.43 3.78
C ARG A 189 -7.18 -29.32 4.52
N SER A 190 -5.97 -28.85 4.76
CA SER A 190 -4.95 -29.61 5.50
C SER A 190 -5.36 -29.87 6.95
N VAL A 191 -6.08 -28.93 7.57
CA VAL A 191 -6.60 -29.07 8.94
C VAL A 191 -7.82 -30.00 8.99
N VAL A 192 -8.72 -29.90 8.01
CA VAL A 192 -9.95 -30.70 7.94
C VAL A 192 -9.67 -32.15 7.49
N MET A 193 -8.66 -32.37 6.65
CA MET A 193 -8.27 -33.70 6.16
C MET A 193 -7.41 -34.50 7.15
N MET A 194 -7.04 -33.94 8.31
CA MET A 194 -6.41 -34.72 9.37
C MET A 194 -7.45 -35.71 9.93
N GLU A 195 -7.19 -37.01 9.75
CA GLU A 195 -7.98 -38.04 10.43
C GLU A 195 -7.91 -37.81 11.94
N SER A 196 -9.07 -37.71 12.58
CA SER A 196 -9.21 -37.39 14.01
C SER A 196 -9.51 -38.61 14.88
N ARG A 197 -9.63 -39.79 14.26
CA ARG A 197 -10.04 -41.05 14.91
C ARG A 197 -9.10 -42.20 14.53
N GLY A 198 -9.04 -43.20 15.40
CA GLY A 198 -8.20 -44.39 15.21
C GLY A 198 -6.70 -44.12 15.34
N ALA A 199 -5.90 -45.13 14.98
CA ALA A 199 -4.44 -45.06 15.10
C ALA A 199 -3.80 -43.94 14.25
N ALA A 200 -4.41 -43.60 13.11
CA ALA A 200 -4.00 -42.48 12.26
C ALA A 200 -4.21 -41.13 12.95
N GLY A 201 -5.33 -40.96 13.67
CA GLY A 201 -5.59 -39.75 14.45
C GLY A 201 -4.63 -39.56 15.61
N THR A 202 -4.31 -40.63 16.36
CA THR A 202 -3.33 -40.56 17.45
C THR A 202 -1.96 -40.09 16.95
N ARG A 203 -1.49 -40.62 15.81
CA ARG A 203 -0.21 -40.18 15.20
C ARG A 203 -0.24 -38.72 14.76
N ASN A 204 -1.36 -38.24 14.21
CA ASN A 204 -1.51 -36.83 13.85
C ASN A 204 -1.44 -35.92 15.07
N TYR A 205 -2.13 -36.27 16.17
CA TYR A 205 -2.06 -35.51 17.41
C TYR A 205 -0.65 -35.54 18.02
N GLU A 206 0.00 -36.69 18.07
CA GLU A 206 1.39 -36.83 18.54
C GLU A 206 2.36 -35.97 17.72
N ALA A 207 2.22 -35.96 16.39
CA ALA A 207 3.05 -35.13 15.52
C ALA A 207 2.83 -33.62 15.77
N VAL A 208 1.57 -33.19 15.97
CA VAL A 208 1.25 -31.79 16.29
C VAL A 208 1.79 -31.40 17.66
N VAL A 209 1.63 -32.27 18.67
CA VAL A 209 2.15 -32.04 20.04
C VAL A 209 3.67 -31.99 20.02
N ALA A 210 4.36 -32.93 19.37
CA ALA A 210 5.81 -32.94 19.25
C ALA A 210 6.34 -31.65 18.60
N LYS A 211 5.67 -31.17 17.54
CA LYS A 211 6.04 -29.93 16.85
C LYS A 211 5.81 -28.68 17.73
N ALA A 212 4.73 -28.67 18.50
CA ALA A 212 4.45 -27.61 19.47
C ALA A 212 5.49 -27.56 20.61
N TRP A 213 5.99 -28.71 21.04
CA TRP A 213 7.07 -28.81 22.04
C TRP A 213 8.40 -28.31 21.51
N GLN A 214 8.76 -28.63 20.26
CA GLN A 214 9.98 -28.14 19.62
C GLN A 214 9.99 -26.62 19.43
N LEU A 215 8.85 -26.04 19.03
CA LEU A 215 8.68 -24.58 18.88
C LEU A 215 8.84 -23.82 20.22
N LYS A 216 8.60 -24.48 21.34
CA LYS A 216 8.73 -23.90 22.68
C LYS A 216 10.19 -23.88 23.19
N GLN A 217 11.09 -24.61 22.52
CA GLN A 217 12.49 -24.78 22.92
C GLN A 217 13.47 -23.94 22.08
N GLN A 218 13.00 -23.22 21.05
CA GLN A 218 13.85 -22.28 20.31
C GLN A 218 13.88 -20.91 21.03
N PRO A 219 15.06 -20.43 21.46
CA PRO A 219 15.22 -19.16 22.18
C PRO A 219 14.90 -17.92 21.33
#